data_AF-A0A7X7R164-F1
#
_entry.id   AF-A0A7X7R164-F1
#
_cell.length_a   1.000
_cell.length_b   1.000
_cell.length_c   1.000
_cell.angle_alpha   90.00
_cell.angle_beta   90.00
_cell.angle_gamma   90.00
#
_symmetry.space_group_name_H-M   'P 1'
#
loop_
_entity.id
_entity.type
_entity.pdbx_description
1 polymer ?
#
loop_
_entity_poly.entity_id
_entity_poly.type
_entity_poly.pdbx_seq_one_letter_code
_entity_poly.pdbx_strand_id
1 'polypeptide(L)'
;MAEKILVSGGAGYIGSHTVVELLQHGFEVVIVDDLSNSSEAIIQQIAQITGKESVFEKFNLCDKEKTRDFFQRHPDLSGAIHFAA
;
A
#
# COMPACT_ATOMS: atom_id res chain seq x y z
N MET A 1 12.88 7.01 13.15
CA MET A 1 11.81 6.03 12.84
C MET A 1 11.65 6.04 11.34
N ALA A 2 11.36 4.90 10.71
CA ALA A 2 11.07 4.88 9.28
C ALA A 2 9.76 5.64 9.02
N GLU A 3 9.70 6.41 7.93
CA GLU A 3 8.46 7.07 7.54
C GLU A 3 7.48 6.04 6.96
N LYS A 4 6.21 6.15 7.33
CA LYS A 4 5.17 5.20 6.93
C LYS A 4 4.29 5.80 5.84
N ILE A 5 4.27 5.16 4.68
CA ILE A 5 3.63 5.69 3.47
C ILE A 5 2.45 4.82 3.08
N LEU A 6 1.29 5.45 2.88
CA LEU A 6 0.15 4.82 2.22
C LEU A 6 0.40 4.81 0.72
N VAL A 7 0.26 3.65 0.07
CA VAL A 7 0.20 3.54 -1.39
C VAL A 7 -1.15 2.95 -1.79
N SER A 8 -2.05 3.79 -2.30
CA SER A 8 -3.30 3.28 -2.88
C SER A 8 -3.06 2.76 -4.29
N GLY A 9 -3.74 1.68 -4.68
CA GLY A 9 -3.49 1.04 -5.97
C GLY A 9 -2.11 0.38 -6.03
N GLY A 10 -1.53 0.06 -4.86
CA GLY A 10 -0.17 -0.46 -4.73
C GLY A 10 0.02 -1.88 -5.28
N ALA A 11 -1.06 -2.62 -5.57
CA ALA A 11 -0.97 -3.88 -6.30
C ALA A 11 -1.06 -3.69 -7.83
N GLY A 12 -1.34 -2.46 -8.29
CA GLY A 12 -1.32 -2.09 -9.71
C GLY A 12 0.10 -2.01 -10.29
N TYR A 13 0.21 -1.81 -11.60
CA TYR A 13 1.49 -1.82 -12.30
C TYR A 13 2.48 -0.78 -11.74
N ILE A 14 2.15 0.51 -11.79
CA ILE A 14 3.05 1.58 -11.29
C ILE A 14 3.16 1.54 -9.76
N GLY A 15 2.05 1.24 -9.08
CA GLY A 15 1.99 1.16 -7.63
C GLY A 15 2.96 0.11 -7.07
N SER A 16 2.98 -1.09 -7.63
CA SER A 16 3.83 -2.19 -7.16
C SER A 16 5.32 -1.89 -7.29
N HIS A 17 5.75 -1.31 -8.41
CA HIS A 17 7.13 -0.83 -8.57
C HIS A 17 7.48 0.27 -7.55
N THR A 18 6.55 1.19 -7.28
CA THR A 18 6.74 2.23 -6.27
C THR A 18 6.89 1.63 -4.87
N VAL A 19 6.07 0.63 -4.52
CA VAL A 19 6.18 -0.08 -3.24
C VAL A 19 7.54 -0.75 -3.09
N VAL A 20 8.03 -1.43 -4.13
CA VAL A 20 9.36 -2.08 -4.13
C VAL A 20 10.44 -1.06 -3.77
N GLU A 21 10.47 0.09 -4.45
CA GLU A 21 11.45 1.14 -4.22
C GLU A 21 11.35 1.73 -2.81
N LEU A 22 10.14 2.01 -2.32
CA LEU A 22 9.93 2.52 -0.96
C LEU A 22 10.47 1.54 0.09
N LEU A 23 10.12 0.26 -0.02
CA LEU A 23 10.60 -0.77 0.89
C LEU A 23 12.13 -0.88 0.85
N GLN A 24 12.76 -0.86 -0.33
CA GLN A 24 14.21 -0.92 -0.47
C GLN A 24 14.92 0.28 0.16
N HIS A 25 14.32 1.48 0.08
CA HIS A 25 14.84 2.70 0.71
C HIS A 25 14.52 2.83 2.21
N GLY A 26 13.86 1.82 2.80
CA GLY A 26 13.67 1.74 4.25
C GLY A 26 12.42 2.43 4.76
N PHE A 27 11.46 2.76 3.89
CA PHE A 27 10.13 3.20 4.29
C PHE A 27 9.29 2.00 4.76
N GLU A 28 8.36 2.27 5.67
CA GLU A 28 7.26 1.34 5.96
C GLU A 28 6.13 1.62 4.97
N VAL A 29 5.53 0.57 4.40
CA VAL A 29 4.50 0.72 3.37
C VAL A 29 3.21 0.04 3.79
N VAL A 30 2.10 0.77 3.64
CA VAL A 30 0.74 0.25 3.76
C VAL A 30 0.06 0.36 2.40
N ILE A 31 -0.34 -0.76 1.83
CA ILE A 31 -1.03 -0.84 0.55
C ILE A 31 -2.54 -0.91 0.79
N VAL A 32 -3.29 -0.05 0.11
CA VAL A 32 -4.75 -0.16 0.01
C VAL A 32 -5.13 -0.40 -1.45
N ASP A 33 -5.77 -1.53 -1.73
CA ASP A 33 -6.17 -1.91 -3.08
C ASP A 33 -7.42 -2.80 -3.02
N ASP A 34 -8.40 -2.59 -3.88
CA ASP A 34 -9.60 -3.43 -3.94
C ASP A 34 -9.44 -4.62 -4.91
N LEU A 35 -8.30 -4.70 -5.59
CA LEU A 35 -7.97 -5.71 -6.59
C LEU A 35 -8.87 -5.71 -7.82
N SER A 36 -9.53 -4.59 -8.12
CA SER A 36 -10.40 -4.45 -9.29
C SER A 36 -9.70 -4.66 -10.63
N ASN A 37 -8.41 -4.30 -10.72
CA ASN A 37 -7.56 -4.50 -11.91
C ASN A 37 -6.15 -4.98 -11.56
N SER A 38 -6.02 -5.69 -10.43
CA SER A 38 -4.75 -6.18 -9.91
C SER A 38 -4.94 -7.54 -9.22
N SER A 39 -3.89 -8.10 -8.63
CA SER A 39 -3.94 -9.42 -7.99
C SER A 39 -3.21 -9.41 -6.66
N GLU A 40 -3.72 -10.18 -5.70
CA GLU A 40 -3.11 -10.36 -4.39
C GLU A 40 -1.72 -11.03 -4.49
N ALA A 41 -1.46 -11.78 -5.56
CA ALA A 41 -0.15 -12.36 -5.83
C ALA A 41 0.96 -11.29 -5.95
N ILE A 42 0.62 -10.06 -6.34
CA ILE A 42 1.58 -8.96 -6.46
C ILE A 42 2.18 -8.61 -5.09
N ILE A 43 1.40 -8.71 -4.01
CA ILE A 43 1.88 -8.46 -2.64
C ILE A 43 2.98 -9.46 -2.27
N GLN A 44 2.78 -10.73 -2.61
CA GLN A 44 3.78 -11.79 -2.37
C GLN A 44 5.03 -11.58 -3.22
N GLN A 45 4.88 -11.15 -4.48
CA GLN A 45 6.02 -10.87 -5.36
C GLN A 45 6.85 -9.69 -4.86
N ILE A 46 6.21 -8.63 -4.36
CA ILE A 46 6.89 -7.50 -3.71
C ILE A 46 7.74 -8.00 -2.53
N ALA A 47 7.18 -8.86 -1.67
CA ALA A 47 7.91 -9.43 -0.54
C ALA A 47 9.10 -10.30 -0.99
N GLN A 48 8.94 -11.09 -2.05
CA GLN A 48 10.02 -11.90 -2.63
C GLN A 48 11.16 -11.04 -3.21
N ILE A 49 10.83 -9.92 -3.86
CA ILE A 49 11.82 -9.01 -4.48
C ILE A 49 12.58 -8.22 -3.41
N THR A 50 11.87 -7.71 -2.40
CA THR A 50 12.42 -6.78 -1.42
C THR A 50 12.99 -7.48 -0.18
N GLY A 51 12.57 -8.71 0.09
CA GLY A 51 12.80 -9.39 1.37
C GLY A 51 12.07 -8.75 2.55
N LYS A 52 11.10 -7.86 2.29
CA LYS A 52 10.37 -7.08 3.28
C LYS A 52 8.86 -7.20 3.07
N GLU A 53 8.12 -7.25 4.16
CA GLU A 53 6.65 -7.29 4.13
C GLU A 53 6.07 -5.88 4.12
N SER A 54 4.97 -5.69 3.39
CA SER A 54 4.12 -4.51 3.46
C SER A 54 2.79 -4.86 4.13
N VAL A 55 2.17 -3.91 4.83
CA VAL A 55 0.79 -4.09 5.29
C VAL A 55 -0.14 -4.02 4.08
N PHE A 56 -1.10 -4.93 3.97
CA PHE A 56 -2.10 -4.94 2.89
C PHE A 56 -3.52 -4.87 3.44
N GLU A 57 -4.29 -3.90 2.95
CA GLU A 57 -5.67 -3.63 3.33
C GLU A 57 -6.56 -3.68 2.09
N LYS A 58 -7.38 -4.73 2.00
CA LYS A 58 -8.21 -5.00 0.82
C LYS A 58 -9.58 -4.32 0.92
N PHE A 59 -9.68 -3.09 0.45
CA PHE A 59 -10.95 -2.37 0.34
C PHE A 59 -10.91 -1.27 -0.72
N ASN A 60 -12.10 -0.83 -1.14
CA ASN A 60 -12.25 0.28 -2.07
C ASN A 60 -12.24 1.61 -1.31
N LEU A 61 -11.31 2.52 -1.65
CA LEU A 61 -11.15 3.83 -1.00
C LEU A 61 -12.36 4.78 -1.15
N CYS A 62 -13.29 4.50 -2.08
CA CYS A 62 -14.55 5.23 -2.15
C CYS A 62 -15.52 4.87 -1.01
N ASP A 63 -15.26 3.77 -0.28
CA ASP A 63 -15.97 3.45 0.96
C ASP A 63 -15.50 4.39 2.07
N LYS A 64 -16.29 5.43 2.33
CA LYS A 64 -15.98 6.49 3.30
C LYS A 64 -15.82 5.95 4.72
N GLU A 65 -16.60 4.94 5.11
CA GLU A 65 -16.56 4.42 6.47
C GLU A 65 -15.27 3.63 6.70
N LYS A 66 -14.92 2.74 5.76
CA LYS A 66 -13.66 1.99 5.81
C LYS A 66 -12.44 2.89 5.69
N THR A 67 -12.49 3.90 4.82
CA THR A 67 -11.38 4.84 4.65
C THR A 67 -11.15 5.65 5.92
N ARG A 68 -12.22 6.11 6.58
CA ARG A 68 -12.13 6.81 7.88
C ARG A 68 -11.54 5.90 8.95
N ASP A 69 -12.03 4.67 9.07
CA ASP A 69 -11.52 3.68 10.02
C ASP A 69 -10.04 3.38 9.78
N PHE A 70 -9.65 3.20 8.52
CA PHE A 70 -8.25 3.00 8.11
C PHE A 70 -7.34 4.13 8.63
N PHE A 71 -7.67 5.40 8.37
CA PHE A 71 -6.85 6.51 8.84
C PHE A 71 -6.84 6.65 10.37
N GLN A 72 -7.90 6.20 11.07
CA GLN A 72 -7.92 6.15 12.54
C GLN A 72 -7.00 5.05 13.10
N ARG A 73 -6.89 3.92 12.42
CA ARG A 73 -5.98 2.81 12.79
C ARG A 73 -4.52 3.08 12.41
N HIS A 74 -4.27 3.97 11.46
CA HIS A 74 -2.95 4.36 10.99
C HIS A 74 -2.64 5.86 11.23
N PRO A 75 -2.66 6.35 12.49
CA PRO A 75 -2.39 7.76 12.81
C PRO A 75 -0.92 8.16 12.60
N ASP A 76 -0.05 7.19 12.33
CA ASP A 76 1.40 7.31 12.15
C ASP A 76 1.82 7.45 10.68
N LEU A 77 0.88 7.55 9.74
CA LEU A 77 1.18 7.80 8.33
C LEU A 77 1.86 9.16 8.13
N SER A 78 3.03 9.14 7.51
CA SER A 78 3.81 10.33 7.15
C SER A 78 3.35 10.94 5.81
N GLY A 79 2.77 10.13 4.92
CA GLY A 79 2.35 10.58 3.60
C GLY A 79 1.54 9.53 2.83
N ALA A 80 1.03 9.94 1.67
CA ALA A 80 0.25 9.07 0.79
C ALA A 80 0.62 9.28 -0.69
N ILE A 81 0.64 8.20 -1.46
CA ILE A 81 0.79 8.17 -2.91
C ILE A 81 -0.45 7.48 -3.48
N HIS A 82 -1.18 8.17 -4.37
CA HIS A 82 -2.50 7.73 -4.81
C HIS A 82 -2.49 7.26 -6.27
N PHE A 83 -2.43 5.95 -6.50
CA PHE A 83 -2.51 5.37 -7.86
C PHE A 83 -3.86 4.73 -8.18
N ALA A 84 -4.69 4.43 -7.18
CA ALA A 84 -6.05 3.93 -7.42
C ALA A 84 -6.86 4.97 -8.21
N ALA A 85 -7.48 4.55 -9.31
CA ALA A 85 -8.26 5.40 -10.21
C ALA A 85 -9.34 4.60 -10.95
#